data_AF-A0A6P0IG33-F1
#
_entry.id   AF-A0A6P0IG33-F1
#
_cell.length_a   1.000
_cell.length_b   1.000
_cell.length_c   1.000
_cell.angle_alpha   90.00
_cell.angle_beta   90.00
_cell.angle_gamma   90.00
#
_symmetry.space_group_name_H-M   'P 1'
#
loop_
_entity.id
_entity.type
_entity.pdbx_description
1 polymer ?
#
loop_
_entity_poly.entity_id
_entity_poly.type
_entity_poly.pdbx_seq_one_letter_code
_entity_poly.pdbx_strand_id
1 'polypeptide(L)'
;SMGFPGIWWGHYQDEVPKVRCNAVVELDYNNYEKRPEVRLVAVQPCQENYLQSCLQVSNQLDWILDCRGQELQGEGLTPLMVYECPTSWDELQVWCRRAIQAERQLAIAYPRPKQLSAQDTWKKLLGIAKFLSRTGQWATLVQLQEKLDLSDRTVELGLNALSAIGFEVSHQDCGVQISWHPKEWSSHGTNVAENDAIALRARCANAIFFAAIEEEQFRRQYFYQVPLSTIAAYNIAGYGMVGIKQD
;
A
#
# COMPACT_ATOMS: atom_id res chain seq x y z
N SER A 1 18.33 25.36 -15.37
CA SER A 1 17.31 24.61 -14.61
C SER A 1 17.74 24.56 -13.16
N MET A 2 16.81 24.70 -12.22
CA MET A 2 17.10 24.55 -10.79
C MET A 2 17.00 23.06 -10.48
N GLY A 3 18.10 22.43 -10.04
CA GLY A 3 18.11 21.02 -9.66
C GLY A 3 17.44 20.79 -8.30
N PHE A 4 17.09 19.55 -8.01
CA PHE A 4 16.61 19.15 -6.68
C PHE A 4 17.75 18.43 -5.94
N PRO A 5 18.05 18.79 -4.67
CA PRO A 5 19.10 18.13 -3.91
C PRO A 5 18.75 16.66 -3.67
N GLY A 6 19.73 15.78 -3.79
CA GLY A 6 19.51 14.36 -3.60
C GLY A 6 20.73 13.59 -3.14
N ILE A 7 20.50 12.40 -2.62
CA ILE A 7 21.50 11.50 -2.03
C ILE A 7 21.37 10.10 -2.62
N TRP A 8 22.51 9.41 -2.78
CA TRP A 8 22.55 8.01 -3.17
C TRP A 8 23.35 7.24 -2.11
N TRP A 9 22.66 6.57 -1.20
CA TRP A 9 23.29 5.88 -0.08
C TRP A 9 24.17 4.72 -0.55
N GLY A 10 25.38 4.61 0.00
CA GLY A 10 26.32 3.54 -0.32
C GLY A 10 27.11 3.73 -1.62
N HIS A 11 26.92 4.86 -2.31
CA HIS A 11 27.60 5.19 -3.56
C HIS A 11 28.27 6.55 -3.47
N TYR A 12 29.44 6.69 -4.10
CA TYR A 12 30.12 7.98 -4.21
C TYR A 12 29.49 8.87 -5.29
N GLN A 13 29.64 10.19 -5.15
CA GLN A 13 29.05 11.16 -6.08
C GLN A 13 29.52 10.96 -7.53
N ASP A 14 30.76 10.52 -7.72
CA ASP A 14 31.37 10.26 -9.02
C ASP A 14 30.88 8.97 -9.68
N GLU A 15 30.21 8.09 -8.93
CA GLU A 15 29.51 6.92 -9.48
C GLU A 15 28.21 7.31 -10.20
N VAL A 16 27.65 8.49 -9.90
CA VAL A 16 26.47 8.99 -10.61
C VAL A 16 26.87 9.30 -12.05
N PRO A 17 26.22 8.69 -13.06
CA PRO A 17 26.60 8.93 -14.44
C PRO A 17 26.40 10.39 -14.82
N LYS A 18 27.43 10.99 -15.42
CA LYS A 18 27.42 12.41 -15.85
C LYS A 18 26.67 12.66 -17.15
N VAL A 19 25.87 11.70 -17.59
CA VAL A 19 25.03 11.77 -18.80
C VAL A 19 23.56 11.94 -18.40
N ARG A 20 22.68 12.20 -19.36
CA ARG A 20 21.24 12.16 -19.10
C ARG A 20 20.88 10.78 -18.58
N CYS A 21 20.11 10.69 -17.50
CA CYS A 21 19.75 9.42 -16.88
C CYS A 21 18.24 9.31 -16.67
N ASN A 22 17.75 8.07 -16.61
CA ASN A 22 16.50 7.77 -15.93
C ASN A 22 16.83 7.43 -14.48
N ALA A 23 16.04 7.96 -13.56
CA ALA A 23 16.22 7.71 -12.14
C ALA A 23 14.89 7.28 -11.51
N VAL A 24 14.95 6.24 -10.69
CA VAL A 24 13.90 5.92 -9.73
C VAL A 24 14.33 6.55 -8.41
N VAL A 25 13.43 7.34 -7.84
CA VAL A 25 13.75 8.11 -6.64
C VAL A 25 12.60 8.08 -5.65
N GLU A 26 12.95 8.17 -4.38
CA GLU A 26 12.03 8.36 -3.26
C GLU A 26 12.11 9.82 -2.80
N LEU A 27 10.97 10.41 -2.44
CA LEU A 27 10.95 11.70 -1.76
C LEU A 27 11.20 11.48 -0.28
N ASP A 28 12.20 12.18 0.23
CA ASP A 28 12.65 12.10 1.62
C ASP A 28 12.70 13.49 2.25
N TYR A 29 12.77 13.56 3.56
CA TYR A 29 12.96 14.80 4.30
C TYR A 29 14.21 14.70 5.15
N ASN A 30 15.24 15.47 4.80
CA ASN A 30 16.46 15.52 5.58
C ASN A 30 16.23 16.35 6.84
N ASN A 31 16.14 15.65 7.97
CA ASN A 31 15.93 16.26 9.29
C ASN A 31 17.11 17.14 9.75
N TYR A 32 18.33 16.88 9.25
CA TYR A 32 19.51 17.67 9.60
C TYR A 32 19.53 19.01 8.87
N GLU A 33 19.33 19.00 7.55
CA GLU A 33 19.31 20.21 6.72
C GLU A 33 17.92 20.87 6.64
N LYS A 34 16.91 20.24 7.26
CA LYS A 34 15.52 20.69 7.33
C LYS A 34 14.93 21.01 5.94
N ARG A 35 15.24 20.19 4.95
CA ARG A 35 14.76 20.38 3.58
C ARG A 35 14.28 19.05 2.95
N PRO A 36 13.32 19.12 2.01
CA PRO A 36 12.97 17.97 1.19
C PRO A 36 14.14 17.58 0.29
N GLU A 37 14.37 16.29 0.14
CA GLU A 37 15.45 15.72 -0.66
C GLU A 37 14.93 14.56 -1.49
N VAL A 38 15.67 14.24 -2.54
CA VAL A 38 15.38 13.08 -3.37
C VAL A 38 16.41 12.00 -3.05
N ARG A 39 15.94 10.86 -2.55
CA ARG A 39 16.78 9.68 -2.37
C ARG A 39 16.79 8.89 -3.67
N LEU A 40 17.96 8.78 -4.26
CA LEU A 40 18.16 8.03 -5.48
C LEU A 40 18.18 6.53 -5.16
N VAL A 41 17.23 5.79 -5.73
CA VAL A 41 17.09 4.33 -5.54
C VAL A 41 17.78 3.59 -6.67
N ALA A 42 17.64 4.09 -7.90
CA ALA A 42 18.35 3.57 -9.06
C ALA A 42 18.60 4.70 -10.06
N VAL A 43 19.76 4.66 -10.71
CA VAL A 43 20.08 5.54 -11.83
C VAL A 43 20.60 4.70 -12.99
N GLN A 44 20.10 4.99 -14.19
CA GLN A 44 20.55 4.36 -15.41
C GLN A 44 20.87 5.44 -16.45
N PRO A 45 22.08 5.43 -17.04
CA PRO A 45 22.39 6.24 -18.21
C PRO A 45 21.32 6.10 -19.30
N CYS A 46 20.78 7.20 -19.81
CA CYS A 46 20.00 7.19 -21.03
C CYS A 46 20.95 6.83 -22.17
N GLN A 47 20.88 5.61 -22.67
CA GLN A 47 21.48 5.28 -23.96
C GLN A 47 20.74 6.07 -25.05
N GLU A 48 21.45 6.61 -26.05
CA GLU A 48 20.86 7.35 -27.18
C GLU A 48 19.81 6.53 -27.95
N ASN A 49 19.83 5.22 -27.78
CA ASN A 49 18.85 4.28 -28.29
C ASN A 49 17.68 4.03 -27.33
N TYR A 50 17.30 4.94 -26.43
CA TYR A 50 16.22 4.69 -25.46
C TYR A 50 14.91 4.22 -26.11
N LEU A 51 14.56 4.71 -27.29
CA LEU A 51 13.43 4.20 -28.07
C LEU A 51 13.64 2.75 -28.53
N GLN A 52 14.84 2.39 -28.97
CA GLN A 52 15.21 1.01 -29.33
C GLN A 52 15.35 0.09 -28.11
N SER A 53 15.81 0.59 -26.97
CA SER A 53 15.87 -0.13 -25.70
C SER A 53 14.47 -0.36 -25.13
N CYS A 54 13.54 0.60 -25.25
CA CYS A 54 12.13 0.39 -24.93
C CYS A 54 11.48 -0.65 -25.87
N LEU A 55 11.86 -0.66 -27.15
CA LEU A 55 11.45 -1.69 -28.14
C LEU A 55 12.16 -3.05 -27.92
N GLN A 56 13.31 -3.09 -27.22
CA GLN A 56 13.95 -4.34 -26.80
C GLN A 56 13.43 -4.84 -25.45
N VAL A 57 13.05 -3.93 -24.54
CA VAL A 57 12.31 -4.26 -23.32
C VAL A 57 10.93 -4.81 -23.68
N SER A 58 10.27 -4.33 -24.75
CA SER A 58 9.06 -4.98 -25.25
C SER A 58 9.28 -6.41 -25.74
N ASN A 59 10.49 -6.78 -26.18
CA ASN A 59 10.87 -8.16 -26.51
C ASN A 59 11.35 -8.97 -25.29
N GLN A 60 11.71 -8.33 -24.17
CA GLN A 60 12.03 -9.00 -22.88
C GLN A 60 10.82 -9.11 -21.94
N LEU A 61 9.73 -8.41 -22.26
CA LEU A 61 8.47 -8.38 -21.54
C LEU A 61 7.52 -9.53 -21.92
N ASP A 62 7.96 -10.48 -22.74
CA ASP A 62 7.14 -11.63 -23.19
C ASP A 62 6.53 -12.45 -22.03
N TRP A 63 7.07 -12.32 -20.81
CA TRP A 63 6.57 -13.03 -19.64
C TRP A 63 5.60 -12.21 -18.75
N ILE A 64 5.45 -10.89 -18.91
CA ILE A 64 4.42 -10.10 -18.20
C ILE A 64 3.38 -9.60 -19.20
N LEU A 65 2.13 -10.01 -19.00
CA LEU A 65 0.98 -9.59 -19.77
C LEU A 65 0.23 -8.47 -19.03
N ASP A 66 0.00 -7.35 -19.71
CA ASP A 66 -0.82 -6.24 -19.19
C ASP A 66 -2.28 -6.43 -19.61
N CYS A 67 -3.09 -6.92 -18.67
CA CYS A 67 -4.52 -7.18 -18.84
C CYS A 67 -5.36 -6.25 -17.94
N ARG A 68 -4.79 -5.15 -17.45
CA ARG A 68 -5.49 -4.22 -16.54
C ARG A 68 -6.72 -3.63 -17.22
N GLY A 69 -7.86 -3.68 -16.53
CA GLY A 69 -9.12 -3.13 -17.03
C GLY A 69 -9.74 -3.90 -18.21
N GLN A 70 -9.24 -5.09 -18.54
CA GLN A 70 -9.79 -5.95 -19.59
C GLN A 70 -10.55 -7.14 -18.98
N GLU A 71 -11.74 -7.45 -19.51
CA GLU A 71 -12.38 -8.73 -19.24
C GLU A 71 -11.69 -9.79 -20.09
N LEU A 72 -11.01 -10.73 -19.44
CA LEU A 72 -10.28 -11.79 -20.14
C LEU A 72 -11.27 -12.76 -20.79
N GLN A 73 -11.38 -12.67 -22.10
CA GLN A 73 -12.04 -13.62 -22.97
C GLN A 73 -10.94 -14.39 -23.70
N GLY A 74 -10.62 -15.62 -23.28
CA GLY A 74 -9.63 -16.42 -24.01
C GLY A 74 -9.22 -17.72 -23.32
N GLU A 75 -9.67 -18.85 -23.89
CA GLU A 75 -9.07 -20.16 -23.69
C GLU A 75 -7.74 -20.26 -24.45
N GLY A 76 -6.69 -20.80 -23.82
CA GLY A 76 -5.50 -21.26 -24.55
C GLY A 76 -4.16 -21.11 -23.83
N LEU A 77 -4.03 -20.20 -22.86
CA LEU A 77 -2.85 -20.09 -21.99
C LEU A 77 -3.33 -19.86 -20.56
N THR A 78 -2.70 -20.50 -19.58
CA THR A 78 -2.98 -20.24 -18.16
C THR A 78 -1.83 -19.40 -17.59
N PRO A 79 -1.75 -18.09 -17.85
CA PRO A 79 -0.84 -17.24 -17.11
C PRO A 79 -1.21 -17.26 -15.62
N LEU A 80 -0.25 -16.92 -14.76
CA LEU A 80 -0.51 -16.67 -13.35
C LEU A 80 -1.21 -15.31 -13.24
N MET A 81 -2.48 -15.33 -12.84
CA MET A 81 -3.32 -14.14 -12.83
C MET A 81 -3.20 -13.36 -11.52
N VAL A 82 -3.03 -12.05 -11.61
CA VAL A 82 -3.11 -11.12 -10.48
C VAL A 82 -4.38 -10.29 -10.62
N TYR A 83 -5.41 -10.62 -9.84
CA TYR A 83 -6.71 -9.94 -9.87
C TYR A 83 -6.86 -8.85 -8.81
N GLU A 84 -6.05 -8.88 -7.76
CA GLU A 84 -6.04 -7.85 -6.73
C GLU A 84 -4.99 -6.80 -7.04
N CYS A 85 -5.38 -5.52 -6.96
CA CYS A 85 -4.46 -4.42 -7.22
C CYS A 85 -3.48 -4.28 -6.04
N PRO A 86 -2.16 -4.41 -6.28
CA PRO A 86 -1.18 -4.33 -5.21
C PRO A 86 -1.19 -2.98 -4.51
N THR A 87 -0.79 -2.98 -3.24
CA THR A 87 -0.55 -1.77 -2.45
C THR A 87 0.93 -1.52 -2.19
N SER A 88 1.79 -2.46 -2.59
CA SER A 88 3.24 -2.40 -2.44
C SER A 88 3.96 -3.15 -3.56
N TRP A 89 5.23 -2.81 -3.78
CA TRP A 89 6.09 -3.54 -4.70
C TRP A 89 6.37 -4.97 -4.21
N ASP A 90 6.45 -5.18 -2.90
CA ASP A 90 6.69 -6.51 -2.30
C ASP A 90 5.57 -7.50 -2.64
N GLU A 91 4.31 -7.07 -2.58
CA GLU A 91 3.16 -7.87 -3.00
C GLU A 91 3.28 -8.28 -4.47
N LEU A 92 3.59 -7.33 -5.36
CA LEU A 92 3.76 -7.61 -6.78
C LEU A 92 4.97 -8.53 -7.05
N GLN A 93 6.06 -8.36 -6.30
CA GLN A 93 7.26 -9.18 -6.38
C GLN A 93 7.01 -10.64 -6.00
N VAL A 94 6.15 -10.91 -5.02
CA VAL A 94 5.72 -12.29 -4.70
C VAL A 94 5.09 -12.96 -5.92
N TRP A 95 4.24 -12.25 -6.66
CA TRP A 95 3.64 -12.76 -7.88
C TRP A 95 4.65 -12.97 -9.01
N CYS A 96 5.56 -12.02 -9.21
CA CYS A 96 6.66 -12.15 -10.17
C CYS A 96 7.50 -13.41 -9.88
N ARG A 97 7.92 -13.62 -8.63
CA ARG A 97 8.68 -14.80 -8.22
C ARG A 97 7.92 -16.10 -8.47
N ARG A 98 6.62 -16.13 -8.12
CA ARG A 98 5.76 -17.30 -8.36
C ARG A 98 5.64 -17.64 -9.85
N ALA A 99 5.50 -16.64 -10.70
CA ALA A 99 5.41 -16.84 -12.14
C ALA A 99 6.71 -17.41 -12.72
N ILE A 100 7.86 -16.85 -12.31
CA ILE A 100 9.20 -17.32 -12.71
C ILE A 100 9.44 -18.77 -12.24
N GLN A 101 9.16 -19.05 -10.95
CA GLN A 101 9.33 -20.40 -10.38
C GLN A 101 8.43 -21.45 -11.04
N ALA A 102 7.25 -21.03 -11.50
CA ALA A 102 6.32 -21.89 -12.22
C ALA A 102 6.56 -21.93 -13.73
N GLU A 103 7.56 -21.21 -14.25
CA GLU A 103 7.84 -21.04 -15.67
C GLU A 103 6.59 -20.59 -16.47
N ARG A 104 5.78 -19.72 -15.85
CA ARG A 104 4.52 -19.18 -16.41
C ARG A 104 4.64 -17.69 -16.65
N GLN A 105 3.91 -17.21 -17.65
CA GLN A 105 3.68 -15.78 -17.81
C GLN A 105 2.87 -15.25 -16.62
N LEU A 106 3.18 -14.03 -16.18
CA LEU A 106 2.41 -13.29 -15.19
C LEU A 106 1.42 -12.37 -15.92
N ALA A 107 0.13 -12.52 -15.65
CA ALA A 107 -0.88 -11.60 -16.18
C ALA A 107 -1.37 -10.66 -15.08
N ILE A 108 -1.13 -9.37 -15.29
CA ILE A 108 -1.59 -8.29 -14.42
C ILE A 108 -3.01 -7.93 -14.86
N ALA A 109 -4.03 -8.35 -14.11
CA ALA A 109 -5.43 -8.29 -14.54
C ALA A 109 -6.37 -7.71 -13.49
N TYR A 110 -5.84 -6.94 -12.54
CA TYR A 110 -6.69 -6.26 -11.57
C TYR A 110 -7.53 -5.18 -12.25
N PRO A 111 -8.79 -5.00 -11.82
CA PRO A 111 -9.68 -3.99 -12.37
C PRO A 111 -9.24 -2.59 -11.94
N ARG A 112 -9.88 -1.57 -12.51
CA ARG A 112 -9.72 -0.19 -12.05
C ARG A 112 -10.07 -0.11 -10.57
N PRO A 113 -9.18 0.41 -9.70
CA PRO A 113 -9.46 0.58 -8.28
C PRO A 113 -10.73 1.39 -8.06
N LYS A 114 -11.61 0.88 -7.20
CA LYS A 114 -12.78 1.62 -6.75
C LYS A 114 -12.30 2.72 -5.81
N GLN A 115 -12.70 3.96 -6.08
CA GLN A 115 -12.40 5.09 -5.20
C GLN A 115 -13.22 4.97 -3.91
N LEU A 116 -12.54 4.68 -2.80
CA LEU A 116 -13.16 4.64 -1.48
C LEU A 116 -13.11 6.00 -0.80
N SER A 117 -14.26 6.47 -0.33
CA SER A 117 -14.37 7.65 0.54
C SER A 117 -14.06 7.26 1.98
N ALA A 118 -13.03 7.86 2.59
CA ALA A 118 -12.67 7.59 3.98
C ALA A 118 -13.86 7.77 4.94
N GLN A 119 -14.70 8.79 4.69
CA GLN A 119 -15.89 9.04 5.49
C GLN A 119 -16.96 7.96 5.33
N ASP A 120 -17.20 7.48 4.12
CA ASP A 120 -18.22 6.46 3.89
C ASP A 120 -17.76 5.08 4.34
N THR A 121 -16.46 4.78 4.18
CA THR A 121 -15.81 3.61 4.78
C THR A 121 -15.91 3.65 6.30
N TRP A 122 -15.69 4.81 6.93
CA TRP A 122 -15.88 4.99 8.37
C TRP A 122 -17.33 4.79 8.82
N LYS A 123 -18.31 5.37 8.11
CA LYS A 123 -19.74 5.15 8.39
C LYS A 123 -20.09 3.66 8.28
N LYS A 124 -19.54 2.96 7.29
CA LYS A 124 -19.72 1.52 7.10
C LYS A 124 -19.12 0.72 8.25
N LEU A 125 -17.90 1.04 8.67
CA LEU A 125 -17.24 0.42 9.82
C LEU A 125 -18.04 0.67 11.12
N LEU A 126 -18.52 1.89 11.35
CA LEU A 126 -19.42 2.20 12.47
C LEU A 126 -20.71 1.37 12.43
N GLY A 127 -21.28 1.18 11.24
CA GLY A 127 -22.45 0.32 11.04
C GLY A 127 -22.17 -1.14 11.42
N ILE A 128 -21.02 -1.67 10.99
CA ILE A 128 -20.56 -3.01 11.34
C ILE A 128 -20.35 -3.12 12.86
N ALA A 129 -19.64 -2.18 13.47
CA ALA A 129 -19.37 -2.15 14.91
C ALA A 129 -20.66 -2.13 15.74
N LYS A 130 -21.63 -1.28 15.37
CA LYS A 130 -22.96 -1.25 15.99
C LYS A 130 -23.71 -2.56 15.84
N PHE A 131 -23.64 -3.17 14.66
CA PHE A 131 -24.28 -4.46 14.41
C PHE A 131 -23.68 -5.55 15.31
N LEU A 132 -22.36 -5.71 15.31
CA LEU A 132 -21.66 -6.71 16.13
C LEU A 132 -21.91 -6.50 17.62
N SER A 133 -21.84 -5.24 18.08
CA SER A 133 -22.16 -4.91 19.48
C SER A 133 -23.61 -5.23 19.86
N ARG A 134 -24.56 -5.08 18.95
CA ARG A 134 -25.98 -5.35 19.22
C ARG A 134 -26.29 -6.85 19.18
N THR A 135 -25.65 -7.59 18.29
CA THR A 135 -25.93 -9.02 18.11
C THR A 135 -25.03 -9.92 18.97
N GLY A 136 -23.94 -9.38 19.53
CA GLY A 136 -22.93 -10.16 20.25
C GLY A 136 -22.09 -11.05 19.33
N GLN A 137 -22.23 -10.89 18.01
CA GLN A 137 -21.49 -11.66 17.02
C GLN A 137 -20.07 -11.14 16.84
N TRP A 138 -19.21 -12.01 16.31
CA TRP A 138 -17.81 -11.71 16.05
C TRP A 138 -17.59 -11.68 14.54
N ALA A 139 -16.55 -10.99 14.10
CA ALA A 139 -16.14 -10.95 12.70
C ALA A 139 -14.66 -11.27 12.57
N THR A 140 -14.25 -12.02 11.56
CA THR A 140 -12.82 -12.21 11.28
C THR A 140 -12.22 -10.96 10.62
N LEU A 141 -10.90 -10.77 10.73
CA LEU A 141 -10.23 -9.68 10.00
C LEU A 141 -10.48 -9.79 8.49
N VAL A 142 -10.44 -11.00 7.93
CA VAL A 142 -10.74 -11.26 6.51
C VAL A 142 -12.14 -10.78 6.14
N GLN A 143 -13.16 -11.08 6.96
CA GLN A 143 -14.52 -10.59 6.70
C GLN A 143 -14.62 -9.06 6.75
N LEU A 144 -13.86 -8.41 7.63
CA LEU A 144 -13.80 -6.95 7.69
C LEU A 144 -13.07 -6.37 6.48
N GLN A 145 -11.95 -6.97 6.06
CA GLN A 145 -11.21 -6.60 4.85
C GLN A 145 -12.10 -6.69 3.61
N GLU A 146 -12.77 -7.82 3.39
CA GLU A 146 -13.70 -8.04 2.27
C GLU A 146 -14.86 -7.04 2.29
N LYS A 147 -15.46 -6.82 3.47
CA LYS A 147 -16.57 -5.88 3.59
C LYS A 147 -16.11 -4.45 3.37
N LEU A 148 -14.92 -4.05 3.81
CA LEU A 148 -14.45 -2.67 3.72
C LEU A 148 -13.63 -2.39 2.46
N ASP A 149 -13.21 -3.43 1.74
CA ASP A 149 -12.26 -3.38 0.62
C ASP A 149 -10.92 -2.72 1.03
N LEU A 150 -10.38 -3.15 2.18
CA LEU A 150 -9.18 -2.61 2.81
C LEU A 150 -8.17 -3.71 3.17
N SER A 151 -6.88 -3.35 3.21
CA SER A 151 -5.83 -4.20 3.75
C SER A 151 -5.99 -4.45 5.26
N ASP A 152 -5.33 -5.51 5.77
CA ASP A 152 -5.25 -5.86 7.19
C ASP A 152 -4.89 -4.63 8.03
N ARG A 153 -3.74 -4.01 7.69
CA ARG A 153 -3.21 -2.86 8.43
C ARG A 153 -4.21 -1.72 8.51
N THR A 154 -4.91 -1.41 7.42
CA THR A 154 -5.88 -0.31 7.40
C THR A 154 -7.13 -0.67 8.20
N VAL A 155 -7.58 -1.93 8.18
CA VAL A 155 -8.66 -2.41 9.06
C VAL A 155 -8.29 -2.25 10.53
N GLU A 156 -7.08 -2.66 10.94
CA GLU A 156 -6.58 -2.52 12.31
C GLU A 156 -6.56 -1.05 12.78
N LEU A 157 -6.17 -0.11 11.91
CA LEU A 157 -6.28 1.32 12.21
C LEU A 157 -7.73 1.77 12.43
N GLY A 158 -8.67 1.21 11.68
CA GLY A 158 -10.10 1.44 11.87
C GLY A 158 -10.61 0.89 13.20
N LEU A 159 -10.18 -0.29 13.61
CA LEU A 159 -10.51 -0.88 14.92
C LEU A 159 -9.95 -0.05 16.09
N ASN A 160 -8.74 0.49 15.93
CA ASN A 160 -8.16 1.44 16.88
C ASN A 160 -8.95 2.74 16.96
N ALA A 161 -9.44 3.25 15.82
CA ALA A 161 -10.31 4.42 15.76
C ALA A 161 -11.65 4.18 16.47
N LEU A 162 -12.26 2.99 16.31
CA LEU A 162 -13.44 2.59 17.08
C LEU A 162 -13.16 2.58 18.59
N SER A 163 -12.02 2.03 18.99
CA SER A 163 -11.61 2.00 20.40
C SER A 163 -11.47 3.41 21.00
N ALA A 164 -10.94 4.35 20.21
CA ALA A 164 -10.74 5.72 20.64
C ALA A 164 -12.05 6.50 20.86
N ILE A 165 -13.16 6.09 20.21
CA ILE A 165 -14.49 6.70 20.42
C ILE A 165 -15.35 5.95 21.45
N GLY A 166 -14.84 4.89 22.07
CA GLY A 166 -15.47 4.22 23.20
C GLY A 166 -16.03 2.82 22.92
N PHE A 167 -15.82 2.25 21.73
CA PHE A 167 -16.05 0.81 21.55
C PHE A 167 -14.96 0.02 22.29
N GLU A 168 -15.32 -1.13 22.83
CA GLU A 168 -14.36 -2.12 23.28
C GLU A 168 -14.13 -3.10 22.13
N VAL A 169 -12.89 -3.16 21.67
CA VAL A 169 -12.47 -4.09 20.62
C VAL A 169 -11.53 -5.11 21.25
N SER A 170 -11.89 -6.38 21.16
CA SER A 170 -11.05 -7.49 21.64
C SER A 170 -10.76 -8.47 20.51
N HIS A 171 -9.54 -9.01 20.51
CA HIS A 171 -9.06 -9.99 19.55
C HIS A 171 -9.05 -11.35 20.24
N GLN A 172 -9.73 -12.33 19.66
CA GLN A 172 -9.81 -13.69 20.19
C GLN A 172 -9.63 -14.69 19.03
N ASP A 173 -8.63 -15.57 19.16
CA ASP A 173 -8.19 -16.56 18.17
C ASP A 173 -7.97 -16.02 16.74
N CYS A 174 -9.06 -15.89 15.98
CA CYS A 174 -9.10 -15.44 14.58
C CYS A 174 -10.22 -14.41 14.31
N GLY A 175 -10.86 -13.92 15.36
CA GLY A 175 -12.01 -13.02 15.32
C GLY A 175 -11.83 -11.77 16.17
N VAL A 176 -12.58 -10.74 15.80
CA VAL A 176 -12.71 -9.49 16.51
C VAL A 176 -14.12 -9.44 17.10
N GLN A 177 -14.18 -9.22 18.42
CA GLN A 177 -15.40 -8.95 19.14
C GLN A 177 -15.46 -7.47 19.47
N ILE A 178 -16.59 -6.84 19.13
CA ILE A 178 -16.84 -5.42 19.36
C ILE A 178 -18.04 -5.28 20.28
N SER A 179 -17.86 -4.58 21.40
CA SER A 179 -18.94 -4.21 22.31
C SER A 179 -18.96 -2.70 22.54
N TRP A 180 -20.16 -2.17 22.76
CA TRP A 180 -20.36 -0.82 23.24
C TRP A 180 -21.11 -0.91 24.57
N HIS A 181 -20.40 -0.62 25.65
CA HIS A 181 -20.99 -0.39 26.94
C HIS A 181 -21.02 1.12 27.15
N PRO A 182 -22.19 1.76 27.33
CA PRO A 182 -22.22 3.10 27.87
C PRO A 182 -21.45 3.02 29.19
N LYS A 183 -20.24 3.60 29.25
CA LYS A 183 -19.62 3.82 30.55
C LYS A 183 -20.65 4.64 31.32
N GLU A 184 -21.19 4.07 32.39
CA GLU A 184 -21.95 4.84 33.36
C GLU A 184 -21.04 6.02 33.67
N TRP A 185 -21.46 7.20 33.25
CA TRP A 185 -20.75 8.43 33.54
C TRP A 185 -20.92 8.59 35.04
N SER A 186 -20.08 7.92 35.83
CA SER A 186 -20.02 8.10 37.25
C SER A 186 -19.80 9.59 37.43
N SER A 187 -20.83 10.27 37.94
CA SER A 187 -21.01 11.72 38.01
C SER A 187 -20.02 12.38 38.96
N HIS A 188 -18.83 11.81 39.11
CA HIS A 188 -17.80 12.17 40.06
C HIS A 188 -16.53 12.49 39.27
N GLY A 189 -16.52 13.71 38.71
CA GLY A 189 -15.28 14.49 38.58
C GLY A 189 -14.32 14.17 37.44
N THR A 190 -14.78 13.79 36.24
CA THR A 190 -13.91 13.90 35.05
C THR A 190 -13.64 15.38 34.76
N ASN A 191 -12.40 15.80 34.99
CA ASN A 191 -11.97 17.18 34.82
C ASN A 191 -11.98 17.55 33.32
N VAL A 192 -12.23 18.81 32.96
CA VAL A 192 -12.39 19.27 31.55
C VAL A 192 -11.22 18.82 30.66
N ALA A 193 -10.01 18.87 31.21
CA ALA A 193 -8.78 18.44 30.52
C ALA A 193 -8.78 16.95 30.11
N GLU A 194 -9.44 16.08 30.87
CA GLU A 194 -9.50 14.64 30.59
C GLU A 194 -10.47 14.33 29.45
N ASN A 195 -11.62 15.04 29.42
CA ASN A 195 -12.56 14.97 28.31
C ASN A 195 -11.95 15.52 27.00
N ASP A 196 -11.18 16.60 27.08
CA ASP A 196 -10.46 17.16 25.92
C ASP A 196 -9.39 16.20 25.38
N ALA A 197 -8.66 15.49 26.27
CA ALA A 197 -7.68 14.50 25.89
C ALA A 197 -8.33 13.29 25.18
N ILE A 198 -9.47 12.79 25.68
CA ILE A 198 -10.23 11.71 25.04
C ILE A 198 -10.72 12.14 23.66
N ALA A 199 -11.31 13.33 23.55
CA ALA A 199 -11.80 13.87 22.28
C ALA A 199 -10.65 14.08 21.28
N LEU A 200 -9.48 14.53 21.73
CA LEU A 200 -8.28 14.67 20.90
C LEU A 200 -7.80 13.30 20.40
N ARG A 201 -7.70 12.30 21.28
CA ARG A 201 -7.31 10.93 20.91
C ARG A 201 -8.24 10.35 19.85
N ALA A 202 -9.55 10.51 20.00
CA ALA A 202 -10.54 10.10 19.01
C ALA A 202 -10.32 10.77 17.64
N ARG A 203 -10.11 12.09 17.63
CA ARG A 203 -9.83 12.83 16.39
C ARG A 203 -8.53 12.36 15.72
N CYS A 204 -7.47 12.18 16.50
CA CYS A 204 -6.18 11.69 15.99
C CYS A 204 -6.29 10.28 15.40
N ALA A 205 -6.95 9.35 16.10
CA ALA A 205 -7.13 7.98 15.60
C ALA A 205 -7.96 7.94 14.30
N ASN A 206 -9.04 8.72 14.22
CA ASN A 206 -9.82 8.87 12.99
C ASN A 206 -8.98 9.46 11.85
N ALA A 207 -8.16 10.49 12.13
CA ALA A 207 -7.30 11.10 11.13
C ALA A 207 -6.25 10.11 10.58
N ILE A 208 -5.66 9.29 11.46
CA ILE A 208 -4.71 8.24 11.05
C ILE A 208 -5.40 7.20 10.16
N PHE A 209 -6.61 6.75 10.53
CA PHE A 209 -7.38 5.82 9.73
C PHE A 209 -7.75 6.40 8.36
N PHE A 210 -8.16 7.67 8.30
CA PHE A 210 -8.53 8.33 7.04
C PHE A 210 -7.32 8.48 6.13
N ALA A 211 -6.18 8.93 6.67
CA ALA A 211 -4.94 9.03 5.93
C ALA A 211 -4.49 7.67 5.38
N ALA A 212 -4.66 6.58 6.13
CA ALA A 212 -4.31 5.24 5.67
C ALA A 212 -5.20 4.76 4.51
N ILE A 213 -6.51 5.05 4.54
CA ILE A 213 -7.41 4.77 3.41
C ILE A 213 -6.96 5.54 2.17
N GLU A 214 -6.71 6.83 2.32
CA GLU A 214 -6.28 7.70 1.21
C GLU A 214 -4.94 7.23 0.62
N GLU A 215 -3.98 6.86 1.46
CA GLU A 215 -2.69 6.32 1.04
C GLU A 215 -2.85 4.98 0.31
N GLU A 216 -3.67 4.06 0.83
CA GLU A 216 -3.92 2.77 0.19
C GLU A 216 -4.59 2.95 -1.18
N GLN A 217 -5.57 3.85 -1.28
CA GLN A 217 -6.24 4.21 -2.53
C GLN A 217 -5.27 4.83 -3.54
N PHE A 218 -4.40 5.72 -3.08
CA PHE A 218 -3.33 6.29 -3.90
C PHE A 218 -2.39 5.21 -4.44
N ARG A 219 -1.96 4.27 -3.58
CA ARG A 219 -1.09 3.15 -3.99
C ARG A 219 -1.74 2.25 -5.02
N ARG A 220 -3.00 1.84 -4.81
CA ARG A 220 -3.75 1.05 -5.80
C ARG A 220 -3.87 1.82 -7.13
N GLN A 221 -4.16 3.12 -7.07
CA GLN A 221 -4.22 3.96 -8.27
C GLN A 221 -2.87 4.04 -8.99
N TYR A 222 -1.78 4.16 -8.24
CA TYR A 222 -0.42 4.12 -8.78
C TYR A 222 -0.14 2.81 -9.51
N PHE A 223 -0.37 1.65 -8.89
CA PHE A 223 -0.14 0.35 -9.53
C PHE A 223 -1.06 0.11 -10.74
N TYR A 224 -2.29 0.66 -10.72
CA TYR A 224 -3.15 0.64 -11.89
C TYR A 224 -2.60 1.44 -13.07
N GLN A 225 -1.86 2.53 -12.83
CA GLN A 225 -1.39 3.44 -13.87
C GLN A 225 0.09 3.25 -14.26
N VAL A 226 0.89 2.60 -13.42
CA VAL A 226 2.33 2.50 -13.62
C VAL A 226 2.65 1.76 -14.94
N PRO A 227 3.57 2.27 -15.78
CA PRO A 227 3.93 1.60 -17.03
C PRO A 227 4.49 0.20 -16.81
N LEU A 228 4.18 -0.74 -17.71
CA LEU A 228 4.69 -2.12 -17.63
C LEU A 228 6.23 -2.16 -17.62
N SER A 229 6.87 -1.24 -18.34
CA SER A 229 8.33 -1.08 -18.34
C SER A 229 8.90 -0.76 -16.96
N THR A 230 8.16 -0.02 -16.12
CA THR A 230 8.57 0.28 -14.75
C THR A 230 8.45 -0.96 -13.87
N ILE A 231 7.39 -1.75 -14.05
CA ILE A 231 7.20 -3.02 -13.32
C ILE A 231 8.32 -4.01 -13.67
N ALA A 232 8.66 -4.14 -14.96
CA ALA A 232 9.76 -4.97 -15.38
C ALA A 232 11.11 -4.47 -14.90
N ALA A 233 11.39 -3.16 -14.97
CA ALA A 233 12.64 -2.59 -14.49
C ALA A 233 12.87 -2.88 -12.99
N TYR A 234 11.83 -2.75 -12.18
CA TYR A 234 11.89 -3.06 -10.74
C TYR A 234 12.21 -4.55 -10.50
N ASN A 235 11.72 -5.45 -11.35
CA ASN A 235 12.02 -6.88 -11.26
C ASN A 235 13.43 -7.25 -11.75
N ILE A 236 13.89 -6.60 -12.82
CA ILE A 236 15.23 -6.81 -13.41
C ILE A 236 16.33 -6.32 -12.47
N ALA A 237 16.07 -5.27 -11.68
CA ALA A 237 17.03 -4.71 -10.73
C ALA A 237 17.37 -5.61 -9.52
N GLY A 238 16.78 -6.81 -9.41
CA GLY A 238 17.27 -7.84 -8.48
C GLY A 238 17.09 -7.55 -6.98
N TYR A 239 16.27 -6.59 -6.58
CA TYR A 239 16.05 -6.22 -5.18
C TYR A 239 15.28 -7.27 -4.33
N GLY A 240 15.14 -8.50 -4.81
CA GLY A 240 14.70 -9.67 -4.02
C GLY A 240 15.84 -10.57 -3.50
N MET A 241 17.12 -10.24 -3.77
CA MET A 241 18.28 -11.12 -3.52
C MET A 241 19.29 -10.58 -2.49
N VAL A 242 18.83 -9.89 -1.44
CA VAL A 242 19.66 -9.70 -0.22
C VAL A 242 18.87 -10.19 0.99
N GLY A 243 18.74 -11.51 1.06
CA GLY A 243 18.60 -12.17 2.35
C GLY A 243 19.87 -11.90 3.13
N ILE A 244 19.76 -11.08 4.17
CA ILE A 244 20.77 -10.88 5.19
C ILE A 244 21.12 -12.27 5.75
N LYS A 245 22.26 -12.83 5.34
CA LYS A 245 22.99 -13.77 6.19
C LYS A 245 23.75 -12.90 7.17
N GLN A 246 23.27 -12.86 8.41
CA GLN A 246 24.09 -12.50 9.55
C GLN A 246 24.97 -13.71 9.83
N ASP A 247 26.27 -13.54 9.60
CA ASP A 247 27.31 -14.23 10.36
C ASP A 247 27.44 -13.53 11.73
#